data_AF-D3BNW0-F1
#
_entry.id   AF-D3BNW0-F1
#
_cell.length_a   1.000
_cell.length_b   1.000
_cell.length_c   1.000
_cell.angle_alpha   90.00
_cell.angle_beta   90.00
_cell.angle_gamma   90.00
#
_symmetry.space_group_name_H-M   'P 1'
#
loop_
_entity.id
_entity.type
_entity.pdbx_description
1 polymer ?
#
loop_
_entity_poly.entity_id
_entity_poly.type
_entity_poly.pdbx_seq_one_letter_code
_entity_poly.pdbx_strand_id
1 'polypeptide(L)'
;MKIARPLSNLFKKSPKKEMDKSPLNELAETRFQVTQLLGEDEFTKGKWSQPRILGVCEEGIKVISMNEADLLQEIAWSTIHQFNLKESWTEWEIVLKDRRRLYFKCDNAFELHMATDHILDGLIRNNRSQGYNSEF
;
A
#
# COMPACT_ATOMS: atom_id res chain seq x y z
N MET A 1 21.83 71.35 -19.16
CA MET A 1 22.39 70.12 -19.74
C MET A 1 22.52 69.06 -18.63
N LYS A 2 21.98 67.86 -18.92
CA LYS A 2 22.24 66.57 -18.25
C LYS A 2 21.70 66.36 -16.83
N ILE A 3 21.14 65.20 -16.43
CA ILE A 3 20.64 63.98 -17.07
C ILE A 3 19.64 63.42 -16.04
N ALA A 4 18.43 63.07 -16.47
CA ALA A 4 17.47 62.31 -15.67
C ALA A 4 18.01 60.90 -15.42
N ARG A 5 17.97 60.42 -14.17
CA ARG A 5 18.29 59.01 -13.86
C ARG A 5 16.99 58.18 -13.90
N PRO A 6 16.99 57.01 -14.58
CA PRO A 6 15.81 56.17 -14.65
C PRO A 6 15.65 55.34 -13.36
N LEU A 7 14.44 55.31 -12.81
CA LEU A 7 14.02 54.33 -11.81
C LEU A 7 13.64 53.04 -12.55
N SER A 8 14.64 52.22 -12.90
CA SER A 8 14.41 50.93 -13.54
C SER A 8 14.23 49.82 -12.49
N ASN A 9 12.99 49.32 -12.40
CA ASN A 9 12.60 47.92 -12.19
C ASN A 9 13.41 47.09 -11.18
N LEU A 10 13.10 47.27 -9.90
CA LEU A 10 13.36 46.28 -8.85
C LEU A 10 12.16 45.33 -8.67
N PHE A 11 11.70 44.70 -9.76
CA PHE A 11 10.91 43.47 -9.64
C PHE A 11 11.89 42.30 -9.64
N LYS A 12 12.46 42.02 -8.46
CA LYS A 12 13.00 40.68 -8.19
C LYS A 12 11.82 39.73 -8.29
N LYS A 13 11.69 39.04 -9.44
CA LYS A 13 10.85 37.84 -9.55
C LYS A 13 11.29 36.92 -8.42
N SER A 14 10.49 36.83 -7.38
CA SER A 14 10.58 35.76 -6.40
C SER A 14 10.62 34.46 -7.21
N PRO A 15 11.61 33.58 -6.99
CA PRO A 15 11.53 32.25 -7.58
C PRO A 15 10.19 31.68 -7.14
N LYS A 16 9.38 31.24 -8.12
CA LYS A 16 8.22 30.43 -7.82
C LYS A 16 8.75 29.31 -6.94
N LYS A 17 8.29 29.26 -5.69
CA LYS A 17 8.47 28.10 -4.83
C LYS A 17 7.85 26.96 -5.63
N GLU A 18 8.69 26.20 -6.34
CA GLU A 18 8.29 24.88 -6.78
C GLU A 18 7.91 24.19 -5.48
N MET A 19 6.60 24.02 -5.27
CA MET A 19 6.13 23.11 -4.25
C MET A 19 6.88 21.82 -4.51
N ASP A 20 7.63 21.34 -3.53
CA ASP A 20 8.26 20.02 -3.53
C ASP A 20 7.21 19.03 -4.03
N LYS A 21 7.30 18.68 -5.31
CA LYS A 21 6.53 17.59 -5.89
C LYS A 21 7.30 16.32 -5.56
N SER A 22 7.35 15.99 -4.28
CA SER A 22 7.53 14.62 -3.81
C SER A 22 7.22 14.56 -2.31
N PRO A 23 6.44 13.55 -1.86
CA PRO A 23 6.44 12.22 -2.44
C PRO A 23 5.03 11.69 -2.72
N LEU A 24 4.40 12.15 -3.80
CA LEU A 24 3.29 11.38 -4.39
C LEU A 24 3.78 10.13 -5.14
N ASN A 25 5.09 9.87 -5.13
CA ASN A 25 5.76 8.71 -5.72
C ASN A 25 6.23 7.67 -4.68
N GLU A 26 6.05 7.87 -3.36
CA GLU A 26 6.62 6.97 -2.33
C GLU A 26 5.74 5.80 -1.89
N LEU A 27 4.47 5.72 -2.30
CA LEU A 27 3.66 4.52 -2.08
C LEU A 27 3.71 3.62 -3.31
N ALA A 28 4.93 3.37 -3.79
CA ALA A 28 5.19 2.38 -4.82
C ALA A 28 4.69 1.02 -4.34
N GLU A 29 3.92 0.33 -5.19
CA GLU A 29 3.42 -1.03 -4.95
C GLU A 29 4.55 -1.91 -4.41
N THR A 30 4.40 -2.40 -3.18
CA THR A 30 5.41 -3.24 -2.53
C THR A 30 5.11 -4.70 -2.84
N ARG A 31 6.08 -5.44 -3.38
CA ARG A 31 5.87 -6.79 -3.91
C ARG A 31 6.57 -7.86 -3.07
N PHE A 32 5.85 -8.94 -2.79
CA PHE A 32 6.33 -10.08 -2.01
C PHE A 32 6.07 -11.39 -2.74
N GLN A 33 7.10 -12.21 -2.91
CA GLN A 33 6.92 -13.58 -3.39
C GLN A 33 6.37 -14.43 -2.24
N VAL A 34 5.26 -15.10 -2.48
CA VAL A 34 4.57 -15.92 -1.48
C VAL A 34 4.11 -17.24 -2.07
N THR A 35 3.83 -18.19 -1.20
CA THR A 35 3.08 -19.40 -1.52
C THR A 35 1.66 -19.25 -0.98
N GLN A 36 0.68 -19.10 -1.87
CA GLN A 36 -0.72 -19.10 -1.46
C GLN A 36 -1.13 -20.52 -1.08
N LEU A 37 -1.64 -20.70 0.13
CA LEU A 37 -2.18 -21.96 0.63
C LEU A 37 -3.68 -21.97 0.33
N LEU A 38 -4.11 -22.89 -0.54
CA LEU A 38 -5.51 -23.05 -0.91
C LEU A 38 -6.22 -23.98 0.08
N GLY A 39 -7.44 -23.63 0.42
CA GLY A 39 -8.30 -24.34 1.37
C GLY A 39 -9.41 -23.42 1.86
N GLU A 40 -10.51 -23.99 2.36
CA GLU A 40 -11.65 -23.20 2.85
C GLU A 40 -11.47 -22.77 4.31
N ASP A 41 -10.67 -23.51 5.07
CA ASP A 41 -10.46 -23.30 6.51
C ASP A 41 -9.02 -23.60 6.95
N GLU A 42 -8.75 -23.40 8.24
CA GLU A 42 -7.42 -23.60 8.84
C GLU A 42 -6.96 -25.07 8.88
N PHE A 43 -7.88 -26.03 8.77
CA PHE A 43 -7.56 -27.46 8.77
C PHE A 43 -7.29 -28.00 7.36
N THR A 44 -7.91 -27.40 6.35
CA THR A 44 -7.81 -27.79 4.94
C THR A 44 -6.84 -26.93 4.14
N LYS A 45 -6.41 -25.78 4.69
CA LYS A 45 -5.39 -24.92 4.06
C LYS A 45 -4.12 -25.72 3.78
N GLY A 46 -3.58 -25.55 2.57
CA GLY A 46 -2.29 -26.13 2.19
C GLY A 46 -2.39 -27.54 1.59
N LYS A 47 -3.59 -28.12 1.45
CA LYS A 47 -3.78 -29.32 0.60
C LYS A 47 -3.30 -29.07 -0.83
N TRP A 48 -3.51 -27.84 -1.30
CA TRP A 48 -2.91 -27.32 -2.51
C TRP A 48 -2.23 -26.00 -2.22
N SER A 49 -1.13 -25.74 -2.91
CA SER A 49 -0.41 -24.49 -2.80
C SER A 49 0.07 -24.04 -4.17
N GLN A 50 0.15 -22.73 -4.36
CA GLN A 50 0.59 -22.13 -5.62
C GLN A 50 1.49 -20.94 -5.34
N PRO A 51 2.64 -20.82 -6.06
CA PRO A 51 3.48 -19.64 -5.96
C PRO A 51 2.77 -18.43 -6.57
N ARG A 52 2.85 -17.29 -5.88
CA ARG A 52 2.16 -16.04 -6.20
C ARG A 52 3.04 -14.85 -5.83
N ILE A 53 2.68 -13.69 -6.37
CA ILE A 53 3.22 -12.41 -5.93
C ILE A 53 2.08 -11.65 -5.26
N LEU A 54 2.31 -11.14 -4.05
CA LEU A 54 1.44 -10.18 -3.40
C LEU A 54 1.97 -8.78 -3.65
N GLY A 55 1.16 -7.94 -4.28
CA GLY A 55 1.38 -6.50 -4.36
C GLY A 55 0.55 -5.80 -3.29
N VAL A 56 1.18 -4.96 -2.47
CA VAL A 56 0.51 -4.10 -1.49
C VAL A 56 0.58 -2.66 -2.00
N CYS A 57 -0.57 -2.03 -2.21
CA CYS A 57 -0.68 -0.68 -2.78
C CYS A 57 -1.80 0.13 -2.13
N GLU A 58 -1.93 1.41 -2.48
CA GLU A 58 -2.93 2.31 -1.88
C GLU A 58 -4.38 1.83 -2.07
N GLU A 59 -4.68 1.11 -3.15
CA GLU A 59 -6.03 0.60 -3.45
C GLU A 59 -6.37 -0.67 -2.66
N GLY A 60 -5.36 -1.47 -2.30
CA GLY A 60 -5.56 -2.75 -1.63
C GLY A 60 -4.40 -3.72 -1.78
N ILE A 61 -4.74 -5.00 -1.79
CA ILE A 61 -3.80 -6.11 -2.01
C ILE A 61 -4.13 -6.80 -3.33
N LYS A 62 -3.11 -6.97 -4.16
CA LYS A 62 -3.17 -7.65 -5.45
C LYS A 62 -2.52 -9.01 -5.35
N VAL A 63 -3.21 -10.05 -5.79
CA VAL A 63 -2.67 -11.40 -5.95
C VAL A 63 -2.35 -11.61 -7.43
N ILE A 64 -1.07 -11.75 -7.74
CA ILE A 64 -0.55 -11.82 -9.10
C ILE A 64 0.06 -13.22 -9.34
N SER A 65 0.00 -13.70 -10.57
CA SER A 65 0.67 -14.92 -10.97
C SER A 65 2.19 -14.80 -10.80
N MET A 66 2.89 -15.92 -10.56
CA MET A 66 4.34 -15.90 -10.32
C MET A 66 5.15 -15.36 -11.51
N ASN A 67 4.61 -15.46 -12.72
CA ASN A 67 5.23 -14.94 -13.95
C ASN A 67 4.79 -13.50 -14.29
N GLU A 68 4.05 -12.83 -13.39
CA GLU A 68 3.52 -11.46 -13.57
C GLU A 68 2.61 -11.26 -14.79
N ALA A 69 2.18 -12.34 -15.44
CA ALA A 69 1.34 -12.26 -16.63
C ALA A 69 -0.11 -11.87 -16.31
N ASP A 70 -0.62 -12.34 -15.16
CA ASP A 70 -2.04 -12.23 -14.83
C ASP A 70 -2.25 -11.67 -13.41
N LEU A 71 -3.14 -10.68 -13.29
CA LEU A 71 -3.74 -10.28 -12.02
C LEU A 71 -4.88 -11.26 -11.69
N LEU A 72 -4.69 -12.09 -10.67
CA LEU A 72 -5.62 -13.16 -10.32
C LEU A 72 -6.74 -12.67 -9.41
N GLN A 73 -6.42 -11.74 -8.50
CA GLN A 73 -7.38 -11.18 -7.55
C GLN A 73 -6.93 -9.80 -7.06
N GLU A 74 -7.90 -8.93 -6.82
CA GLU A 74 -7.70 -7.64 -6.14
C GLU A 74 -8.61 -7.57 -4.90
N ILE A 75 -8.04 -7.17 -3.77
CA ILE A 75 -8.68 -7.14 -2.46
C ILE A 75 -8.61 -5.71 -1.95
N ALA A 76 -9.71 -4.98 -2.09
CA ALA A 76 -9.80 -3.61 -1.60
C ALA A 76 -9.73 -3.56 -0.06
N TRP A 77 -9.06 -2.54 0.50
CA TRP A 77 -8.94 -2.34 1.95
C TRP A 77 -10.29 -2.39 2.69
N SER A 78 -11.35 -1.86 2.08
CA SER A 78 -12.70 -1.82 2.64
C SER A 78 -13.32 -3.20 2.87
N THR A 79 -12.83 -4.24 2.20
CA THR A 79 -13.32 -5.62 2.32
C THR A 79 -12.59 -6.43 3.39
N ILE A 80 -11.44 -5.95 3.85
CA ILE A 80 -10.59 -6.63 4.80
C ILE A 80 -11.09 -6.32 6.22
N HIS A 81 -11.14 -7.36 7.07
CA HIS A 81 -11.48 -7.23 8.47
C HIS A 81 -10.24 -7.14 9.35
N GLN A 82 -9.25 -8.01 9.13
CA GLN A 82 -8.00 -8.04 9.89
C GLN A 82 -6.90 -8.80 9.15
N PHE A 83 -5.66 -8.56 9.56
CA PHE A 83 -4.48 -9.32 9.17
C PHE A 83 -3.94 -10.08 10.37
N ASN A 84 -3.54 -11.33 10.18
CA ASN A 84 -2.86 -12.10 11.22
C ASN A 84 -1.49 -12.55 10.72
N LEU A 85 -0.47 -12.37 11.56
CA LEU A 85 0.84 -13.00 11.40
C LEU A 85 0.94 -14.11 12.45
N LYS A 86 1.15 -15.36 12.02
CA LYS A 86 1.31 -16.49 12.95
C LYS A 86 2.66 -16.40 13.67
N GLU A 87 2.77 -17.04 14.84
CA GLU A 87 3.97 -17.01 15.69
C GLU A 87 5.25 -17.50 14.99
N SER A 88 5.11 -18.35 13.98
CA SER A 88 6.23 -18.82 13.16
C SER A 88 6.81 -17.74 12.24
N TRP A 89 6.19 -16.56 12.17
CA TRP A 89 6.53 -15.42 11.30
C TRP A 89 6.71 -15.77 9.83
N THR A 90 6.07 -16.86 9.40
CA THR A 90 6.14 -17.37 8.03
C THR A 90 4.78 -17.51 7.39
N GLU A 91 3.71 -17.52 8.20
CA GLU A 91 2.33 -17.56 7.72
C GLU A 91 1.63 -16.24 7.99
N TRP A 92 1.08 -15.68 6.92
CA TRP A 92 0.30 -14.46 6.91
C TRP A 92 -1.11 -14.74 6.41
N GLU A 93 -2.10 -14.19 7.11
CA GLU A 93 -3.51 -14.45 6.86
C GLU A 93 -4.26 -13.14 6.67
N ILE A 94 -5.12 -13.12 5.66
CA ILE A 94 -6.09 -12.04 5.45
C ILE A 94 -7.47 -12.59 5.80
N VAL A 95 -8.15 -11.96 6.75
CA VAL A 95 -9.56 -12.26 7.05
C VAL A 95 -10.44 -11.19 6.43
N LEU A 96 -11.35 -11.61 5.56
CA LEU A 96 -12.30 -10.71 4.89
C LEU A 96 -13.58 -10.55 5.71
N LYS A 97 -14.31 -9.46 5.49
CA LYS A 97 -15.58 -9.16 6.17
C LYS A 97 -16.68 -10.19 5.91
N ASP A 98 -16.62 -10.88 4.77
CA ASP A 98 -17.50 -12.00 4.42
C ASP A 98 -17.10 -13.33 5.08
N ARG A 99 -16.14 -13.29 6.02
CA ARG A 99 -15.59 -14.43 6.77
C ARG A 99 -14.69 -15.36 5.95
N ARG A 100 -14.44 -15.09 4.67
CA ARG A 100 -13.41 -15.83 3.93
C ARG A 100 -12.03 -15.51 4.49
N ARG A 101 -11.15 -16.51 4.43
CA ARG A 101 -9.77 -16.42 4.89
C ARG A 101 -8.83 -16.77 3.76
N LEU A 102 -7.78 -15.98 3.59
CA LEU A 102 -6.73 -16.22 2.60
C LEU A 102 -5.44 -16.44 3.35
N TYR A 103 -4.74 -17.52 3.00
CA TYR A 103 -3.52 -17.95 3.68
C TYR A 103 -2.32 -17.87 2.75
N PHE A 104 -1.25 -17.28 3.24
CA PHE A 104 -0.01 -17.09 2.50
C PHE A 104 1.17 -17.52 3.36
N LYS A 105 2.11 -18.24 2.77
CA LYS A 105 3.39 -18.56 3.37
C LYS A 105 4.49 -17.75 2.68
N CYS A 106 5.32 -17.08 3.44
CA CYS A 106 6.41 -16.24 2.95
C CYS A 106 7.55 -16.25 3.96
N ASP A 107 8.80 -16.26 3.48
CA ASP A 107 9.97 -16.14 4.36
C ASP A 107 10.09 -14.72 4.94
N ASN A 108 9.55 -13.72 4.23
CA ASN A 108 9.52 -12.31 4.61
C ASN A 108 8.11 -11.88 5.07
N ALA A 109 7.39 -12.74 5.79
CA ALA A 109 6.01 -12.46 6.19
C ALA A 109 5.92 -11.29 7.21
N PHE A 110 6.96 -11.07 8.00
CA PHE A 110 7.05 -9.94 8.91
C PHE A 110 7.14 -8.61 8.14
N GLU A 111 8.01 -8.54 7.14
CA GLU A 111 8.17 -7.37 6.27
C GLU A 111 6.89 -7.07 5.48
N LEU A 112 6.20 -8.13 5.00
CA LEU A 112 4.88 -8.00 4.38
C LEU A 112 3.86 -7.38 5.34
N HIS A 113 3.82 -7.84 6.59
CA HIS A 113 2.93 -7.32 7.61
C HIS A 113 3.24 -5.83 7.90
N MET A 114 4.51 -5.49 8.10
CA MET A 114 4.96 -4.12 8.35
C MET A 114 4.68 -3.18 7.17
N ALA A 115 4.87 -3.65 5.94
CA ALA A 115 4.56 -2.86 4.74
C ALA A 115 3.05 -2.55 4.65
N THR A 116 2.22 -3.54 4.99
CA THR A 116 0.77 -3.38 5.07
C THR A 116 0.36 -2.35 6.11
N ASP A 117 0.91 -2.44 7.33
CA ASP A 117 0.65 -1.47 8.40
C ASP A 117 1.09 -0.05 8.01
N HIS A 118 2.25 0.08 7.36
CA HIS A 118 2.76 1.39 6.93
C HIS A 118 1.84 2.06 5.92
N ILE A 119 1.34 1.30 4.93
CA ILE A 119 0.39 1.80 3.94
C ILE A 119 -0.92 2.22 4.63
N LEU A 120 -1.46 1.39 5.52
CA LEU A 120 -2.69 1.71 6.26
C LEU A 120 -2.54 2.97 7.12
N ASP A 121 -1.43 3.10 7.83
CA ASP A 121 -1.12 4.31 8.60
C ASP A 121 -1.08 5.56 7.70
N GLY A 122 -0.47 5.44 6.53
CA GLY A 122 -0.46 6.49 5.50
C GLY A 122 -1.87 6.87 5.07
N LEU A 123 -2.71 5.89 4.74
CA LEU A 123 -4.10 6.10 4.32
C LEU A 123 -4.95 6.74 5.44
N ILE A 124 -4.79 6.30 6.69
CA ILE A 124 -5.49 6.87 7.85
C ILE A 124 -5.08 8.33 8.07
N ARG A 125 -3.78 8.64 8.00
CA ARG A 125 -3.28 10.01 8.14
C ARG A 125 -3.79 10.92 7.03
N ASN A 126 -3.82 10.43 5.79
CA ASN A 126 -4.33 11.17 4.63
C ASN A 126 -5.84 11.45 4.75
N ASN A 127 -6.63 10.48 5.22
CA ASN A 127 -8.06 10.70 5.46
C ASN A 127 -8.31 11.73 6.57
N ARG A 128 -7.54 11.68 7.66
CA ARG A 128 -7.63 12.66 8.76
C ARG A 128 -7.24 14.07 8.31
N SER A 129 -6.17 14.21 7.53
CA SER A 129 -5.69 15.52 7.06
C SER A 129 -6.64 16.15 6.05
N GLN A 130 -7.41 15.34 5.30
CA GLN A 130 -8.47 15.81 4.40
C GLN A 130 -9.79 16.16 5.11
N GLY A 131 -9.84 16.09 6.45
CA GLY A 131 -11.00 16.54 7.23
C GLY A 131 -12.18 15.57 7.23
N TYR A 132 -11.98 14.31 6.81
CA TYR A 132 -12.93 13.23 7.11
C TYR A 132 -12.80 12.82 8.58
N ASN A 133 -13.19 13.72 9.48
CA ASN A 133 -13.61 13.34 10.82
C ASN A 133 -15.00 12.73 10.65
N SER A 134 -15.08 11.41 10.56
CA SER A 134 -16.37 10.75 10.70
C SER A 134 -16.83 10.98 12.14
N GLU A 135 -17.80 11.87 12.33
CA GLU A 135 -18.62 11.91 13.53
C GLU A 135 -19.39 10.59 13.60
N PHE A 136 -18.80 9.58 14.24
CA PHE A 136 -19.47 8.38 14.70
C PHE A 136 -18.96 8.03 16.09
#